data_AF-A0A8H2LBN2-F1
#
_entry.id   AF-A0A8H2LBN2-F1
#
_cell.length_a   1.000
_cell.length_b   1.000
_cell.length_c   1.000
_cell.angle_alpha   90.00
_cell.angle_beta   90.00
_cell.angle_gamma   90.00
#
_symmetry.space_group_name_H-M   'P 1'
#
loop_
_entity.id
_entity.type
_entity.pdbx_description
1 polymer ?
#
loop_
_entity_poly.entity_id
_entity_poly.type
_entity_poly.pdbx_seq_one_letter_code
_entity_poly.pdbx_strand_id
1 'polypeptide(L)'
;MILILTFSCKVKAQQNDLNIVCKESTKEESEYSDVLITKTCEFDSHLFKSIGKPDYKGRYSYNYELLQINKTDTIKIKNSDFFNNLGIELEKIINKKLKAEYDSNSKIPEISDCMKWIEFRYYKLNEFGISFTYKNQMEFNINYGIGSACFNVNSSSVIMELSEITKYLK
;
A
#
# COMPACT_ATOMS: atom_id res chain seq x y z
N MET A 1 57.52 16.17 -12.78
CA MET A 1 56.37 17.08 -12.64
C MET A 1 55.11 16.26 -12.91
N ILE A 2 54.45 15.76 -11.87
CA ILE A 2 53.24 14.93 -11.96
C ILE A 2 52.12 15.73 -11.30
N LEU A 3 51.12 16.11 -12.09
CA LEU A 3 49.95 16.86 -11.67
C LEU A 3 48.89 15.86 -11.19
N ILE A 4 48.62 15.81 -9.89
CA ILE A 4 47.53 15.00 -9.32
C ILE A 4 46.28 15.88 -9.26
N LEU A 5 45.34 15.64 -10.18
CA LEU A 5 44.00 16.22 -10.13
C LEU A 5 43.17 15.42 -9.12
N THR A 6 43.05 15.94 -7.89
CA THR A 6 42.08 15.42 -6.93
C THR A 6 40.69 15.89 -7.35
N PHE A 7 39.92 15.00 -7.97
CA PHE A 7 38.48 15.20 -8.15
C PHE A 7 37.81 15.23 -6.79
N SER A 8 37.45 16.43 -6.33
CA SER A 8 36.51 16.62 -5.22
C SER A 8 35.12 16.25 -5.72
N CYS A 9 34.72 14.99 -5.53
CA CYS A 9 33.31 14.64 -5.58
C CYS A 9 32.61 15.37 -4.43
N LYS A 10 31.98 16.51 -4.73
CA LYS A 10 30.91 17.04 -3.91
C LYS A 10 29.80 16.00 -3.90
N VAL A 11 29.77 15.16 -2.86
CA VAL A 11 28.63 14.34 -2.53
C VAL A 11 27.45 15.30 -2.42
N LYS A 12 26.52 15.16 -3.35
CA LYS A 12 25.30 15.97 -3.41
C LYS A 12 24.55 15.71 -2.11
N ALA A 13 24.39 16.76 -1.32
CA ALA A 13 23.71 16.69 -0.04
C ALA A 13 22.22 16.33 -0.22
N GLN A 14 21.74 15.64 0.81
CA GLN A 14 20.36 15.63 1.31
C GLN A 14 19.37 14.72 0.57
N GLN A 15 19.42 13.44 0.94
CA GLN A 15 18.23 12.62 1.01
C GLN A 15 17.31 13.30 2.03
N ASN A 16 16.30 14.03 1.56
CA ASN A 16 15.18 14.43 2.40
C ASN A 16 14.65 13.12 3.00
N ASP A 17 14.83 12.94 4.30
CA ASP A 17 14.31 11.80 5.02
C ASP A 17 12.79 11.89 4.91
N LEU A 18 12.21 11.10 4.00
CA LEU A 18 10.76 11.00 3.84
C LEU A 18 10.25 10.34 5.13
N ASN A 19 9.92 11.18 6.10
CA ASN A 19 9.63 10.76 7.46
C ASN A 19 8.20 10.21 7.50
N ILE A 20 8.09 8.89 7.56
CA ILE A 20 6.84 8.20 7.83
C ILE A 20 6.84 7.82 9.30
N VAL A 21 5.83 8.27 10.03
CA VAL A 21 5.66 7.92 11.45
C VAL A 21 4.44 7.03 11.58
N CYS A 22 4.67 5.74 11.85
CA CYS A 22 3.61 4.77 12.06
C CYS A 22 3.40 4.47 13.55
N LYS A 23 2.14 4.29 13.94
CA LYS A 23 1.71 3.78 15.24
C LYS A 23 0.72 2.65 15.02
N GLU A 24 0.78 1.65 15.89
CA GLU A 24 -0.16 0.55 15.90
C GLU A 24 -0.82 0.44 17.28
N SER A 25 -2.11 0.13 17.30
CA SER A 25 -2.87 -0.14 18.50
C SER A 25 -3.80 -1.32 18.29
N THR A 26 -4.10 -2.01 19.38
CA THR A 26 -5.02 -3.14 19.39
C THR A 26 -6.25 -2.83 20.23
N LYS A 27 -7.38 -3.44 19.89
CA LYS A 27 -8.63 -3.31 20.64
C LYS A 27 -9.36 -4.66 20.67
N GLU A 28 -9.72 -5.11 21.87
CA GLU A 28 -10.61 -6.26 22.04
C GLU A 28 -12.02 -5.92 21.59
N GLU A 29 -12.63 -6.80 20.81
CA GLU A 29 -14.05 -6.72 20.47
C GLU A 29 -14.69 -8.09 20.69
N SER A 30 -15.76 -8.14 21.48
CA SER A 30 -16.39 -9.38 21.97
C SER A 30 -16.94 -10.29 20.87
N GLU A 31 -17.08 -9.77 19.65
CA GLU A 31 -17.55 -10.52 18.48
C GLU A 31 -16.44 -11.38 17.86
N TYR A 32 -15.16 -11.10 18.15
CA TYR A 32 -14.02 -11.76 17.52
C TYR A 32 -13.20 -12.56 18.53
N SER A 33 -12.57 -13.63 18.05
CA SER A 33 -11.64 -14.44 18.85
C SER A 33 -10.28 -13.78 19.08
N ASP A 34 -9.99 -12.69 18.37
CA ASP A 34 -8.71 -11.96 18.40
C ASP A 34 -8.98 -10.45 18.35
N VAL A 35 -7.95 -9.64 18.57
CA VAL A 35 -8.04 -8.17 18.64
C VAL A 35 -8.13 -7.53 17.26
N LEU A 36 -8.85 -6.42 17.16
CA LEU A 36 -8.70 -5.51 16.03
C LEU A 36 -7.31 -4.88 16.05
N ILE A 37 -6.66 -4.79 14.89
CA ILE A 37 -5.38 -4.11 14.72
C ILE A 37 -5.63 -2.81 13.96
N THR A 38 -5.31 -1.67 14.55
CA THR A 38 -5.35 -0.37 13.87
C THR A 38 -3.94 0.16 13.72
N LYS A 39 -3.50 0.31 12.48
CA LYS A 39 -2.23 0.97 12.15
C LYS A 39 -2.52 2.32 11.49
N THR A 40 -1.88 3.36 11.99
CA THR A 40 -1.92 4.70 11.42
C THR A 40 -0.51 5.14 11.06
N CYS A 41 -0.32 5.68 9.87
CA CYS A 41 0.96 6.23 9.41
C CYS A 41 0.75 7.66 8.94
N GLU A 42 1.54 8.58 9.48
CA GLU A 42 1.58 9.97 9.04
C GLU A 42 2.63 10.12 7.94
N PHE A 43 2.22 10.68 6.81
CA PHE A 43 3.10 10.99 5.68
C PHE A 43 2.55 12.18 4.92
N ASP A 44 3.38 13.19 4.68
CA ASP A 44 3.05 14.34 3.83
C ASP A 44 1.73 15.04 4.19
N SER A 45 1.52 15.36 5.47
CA SER A 45 0.26 15.95 5.99
C SER A 45 -1.00 15.09 5.77
N HIS A 46 -0.82 13.78 5.60
CA HIS A 46 -1.90 12.80 5.52
C HIS A 46 -1.73 11.69 6.55
N LEU A 47 -2.86 11.14 6.98
CA LEU A 47 -2.94 9.97 7.86
C LEU A 47 -3.48 8.79 7.05
N PHE A 48 -2.66 7.76 6.92
CA PHE A 48 -3.01 6.50 6.29
C PHE A 48 -3.39 5.51 7.38
N LYS A 49 -4.64 5.06 7.38
CA LYS A 49 -5.18 4.18 8.41
C LYS A 49 -5.53 2.83 7.78
N SER A 50 -5.01 1.75 8.35
CA SER A 50 -5.44 0.39 8.04
C SER A 50 -6.01 -0.28 9.29
N ILE A 51 -7.17 -0.91 9.14
CA ILE A 51 -7.87 -1.62 10.22
C ILE A 51 -7.94 -3.09 9.84
N GLY A 52 -7.16 -3.92 10.52
CA GLY A 52 -7.20 -5.36 10.43
C GLY A 52 -8.31 -5.93 11.30
N LYS A 53 -9.22 -6.69 10.69
CA LYS A 53 -10.28 -7.44 11.35
C LYS A 53 -9.99 -8.94 11.26
N PRO A 54 -9.85 -9.63 12.41
CA PRO A 54 -9.67 -11.06 12.41
C PRO A 54 -10.96 -11.79 12.06
N ASP A 55 -10.85 -12.95 11.42
CA ASP A 55 -11.91 -13.95 11.38
C ASP A 55 -11.76 -14.95 12.54
N TYR A 56 -12.72 -15.88 12.65
CA TYR A 56 -12.71 -16.94 13.68
C TYR A 56 -11.51 -17.91 13.60
N LYS A 57 -10.67 -17.81 12.55
CA LYS A 57 -9.42 -18.58 12.39
C LYS A 57 -8.18 -17.74 12.66
N GLY A 58 -8.33 -16.49 13.15
CA GLY A 58 -7.23 -15.56 13.39
C GLY A 58 -6.63 -14.97 12.10
N ARG A 59 -7.33 -15.07 10.96
CA ARG A 59 -6.86 -14.48 9.69
C ARG A 59 -7.40 -13.07 9.56
N TYR A 60 -6.57 -12.14 9.10
CA TYR A 60 -6.94 -10.73 9.05
C TYR A 60 -7.37 -10.27 7.65
N SER A 61 -8.50 -9.59 7.59
CA SER A 61 -8.91 -8.77 6.44
C SER A 61 -8.74 -7.30 6.78
N TYR A 62 -8.37 -6.46 5.81
CA TYR A 62 -8.02 -5.07 6.06
C TYR A 62 -8.94 -4.10 5.33
N ASN A 63 -9.35 -3.05 6.05
CA ASN A 63 -9.96 -1.85 5.50
C ASN A 63 -8.98 -0.69 5.57
N TYR A 64 -9.05 0.22 4.60
CA TYR A 64 -8.10 1.31 4.47
C TYR A 64 -8.82 2.65 4.34
N GLU A 65 -8.25 3.68 4.95
CA GLU A 65 -8.73 5.04 4.89
C GLU A 65 -7.56 6.01 4.73
N LEU A 66 -7.76 7.02 3.89
CA LEU A 66 -6.84 8.15 3.74
C LEU A 66 -7.52 9.40 4.29
N LEU A 67 -6.84 10.08 5.21
CA LEU A 67 -7.30 11.33 5.79
C LEU A 67 -6.29 12.44 5.55
N GLN A 68 -6.76 13.62 5.19
CA GLN A 68 -5.95 14.84 5.15
C GLN A 68 -5.92 15.48 6.54
N ILE A 69 -4.74 15.90 7.00
CA ILE A 69 -4.54 16.59 8.28
C ILE A 69 -4.62 18.10 8.03
N ASN A 70 -5.62 18.76 8.60
CA ASN A 70 -5.84 20.20 8.46
C ASN A 70 -5.85 20.87 9.84
N LYS A 71 -4.73 21.48 10.24
CA LYS A 71 -4.53 22.15 11.54
C LYS A 71 -4.82 21.22 12.73
N THR A 72 -6.08 21.13 13.15
CA THR A 72 -6.56 20.33 14.30
C THR A 72 -7.44 19.16 13.90
N ASP A 73 -7.88 19.09 12.64
CA ASP A 73 -8.88 18.13 12.18
C ASP A 73 -8.31 17.15 11.16
N THR A 74 -9.00 16.01 11.01
CA THR A 74 -8.73 15.04 9.94
C THR A 74 -9.99 14.84 9.12
N ILE A 75 -9.85 14.91 7.79
CA ILE A 75 -10.96 14.76 6.85
C ILE A 75 -10.64 13.59 5.93
N LYS A 76 -11.57 12.63 5.82
CA LYS A 76 -11.44 11.52 4.88
C LYS A 76 -11.46 12.04 3.45
N ILE A 77 -10.45 11.69 2.67
CA ILE A 77 -10.31 12.06 1.26
C ILE A 77 -10.26 10.81 0.38
N LYS A 78 -10.34 11.00 -0.95
CA LYS A 78 -10.09 9.90 -1.89
C LYS A 78 -8.60 9.76 -2.14
N ASN A 79 -8.13 8.56 -2.48
CA ASN A 79 -6.73 8.35 -2.85
C ASN A 79 -6.29 9.25 -4.00
N SER A 80 -7.16 9.47 -5.00
CA SER A 80 -6.90 10.37 -6.13
C SER A 80 -6.65 11.81 -5.72
N ASP A 81 -7.08 12.21 -4.52
CA ASP A 81 -6.87 13.56 -4.02
C ASP A 81 -5.43 13.75 -3.49
N PHE A 82 -4.72 12.67 -3.19
CA PHE A 82 -3.32 12.65 -2.74
C PHE A 82 -2.31 12.59 -3.89
N PHE A 83 -2.72 12.13 -5.07
CA PHE A 83 -1.84 12.02 -6.25
C PHE A 83 -2.08 13.16 -7.25
N ASN A 84 -1.01 13.66 -7.87
CA ASN A 84 -1.07 14.67 -8.92
C ASN A 84 -1.61 14.08 -10.24
N ASN A 85 -1.56 14.87 -11.33
CA ASN A 85 -2.05 14.46 -12.65
C ASN A 85 -1.33 13.23 -13.24
N LEU A 86 -0.11 12.93 -12.81
CA LEU A 86 0.62 11.71 -13.18
C LEU A 86 0.12 10.48 -12.41
N GLY A 87 -0.81 10.61 -11.46
CA GLY A 87 -1.41 9.48 -10.76
C GLY A 87 -2.02 8.43 -11.69
N ILE A 88 -2.50 8.81 -12.87
CA ILE A 88 -2.98 7.87 -13.90
C ILE A 88 -1.85 6.96 -14.42
N GLU A 89 -0.61 7.46 -14.49
CA GLU A 89 0.53 6.64 -14.88
C GLU A 89 0.92 5.66 -13.77
N LEU A 90 0.90 6.12 -12.51
CA LEU A 90 1.11 5.26 -11.34
C LEU A 90 0.08 4.12 -11.32
N GLU A 91 -1.19 4.44 -11.55
CA GLU A 91 -2.29 3.48 -11.64
C GLU A 91 -2.00 2.38 -12.69
N LYS A 92 -1.51 2.76 -13.88
CA LYS A 92 -1.13 1.80 -14.93
C LYS A 92 0.02 0.90 -14.49
N ILE A 93 1.02 1.45 -13.79
CA ILE A 93 2.18 0.70 -13.30
C ILE A 93 1.73 -0.34 -12.26
N ILE A 94 0.90 0.06 -11.30
CA ILE A 94 0.35 -0.83 -10.27
C ILE A 94 -0.45 -1.96 -10.92
N ASN A 95 -1.38 -1.63 -11.82
CA ASN A 95 -2.19 -2.64 -12.52
C ASN A 95 -1.36 -3.60 -13.35
N LYS A 96 -0.29 -3.13 -13.99
CA LYS A 96 0.63 -4.01 -14.74
C LYS A 96 1.31 -5.02 -13.82
N LYS A 97 1.75 -4.60 -12.64
CA LYS A 97 2.36 -5.50 -11.63
C LYS A 97 1.34 -6.50 -11.09
N LEU A 98 0.14 -6.05 -10.72
CA LEU A 98 -0.95 -6.93 -10.27
C LEU A 98 -1.34 -7.95 -11.34
N LYS A 99 -1.43 -7.55 -12.61
CA LYS A 99 -1.75 -8.47 -13.73
C LYS A 99 -0.68 -9.53 -13.91
N ALA A 100 0.60 -9.15 -13.83
CA ALA A 100 1.70 -10.09 -13.95
C ALA A 100 1.68 -11.14 -12.82
N GLU A 101 1.39 -10.72 -11.60
CA GLU A 101 1.20 -11.63 -10.46
C GLU A 101 -0.01 -12.54 -10.64
N TYR A 102 -1.17 -11.98 -11.02
CA TYR A 102 -2.37 -12.75 -11.33
C TYR A 102 -2.11 -13.82 -12.40
N ASP A 103 -1.41 -13.47 -13.48
CA ASP A 103 -1.07 -14.40 -14.57
C ASP A 103 -0.09 -15.48 -14.16
N SER A 104 0.80 -15.17 -13.21
CA SER A 104 1.70 -16.14 -12.60
C SER A 104 0.91 -17.11 -11.72
N ASN A 105 0.08 -16.59 -10.81
CA ASN A 105 -0.72 -17.37 -9.87
C ASN A 105 -1.75 -18.27 -10.59
N SER A 106 -2.32 -17.80 -11.70
CA SER A 106 -3.27 -18.58 -12.51
C SER A 106 -2.67 -19.85 -13.13
N LYS A 107 -1.34 -19.98 -13.13
CA LYS A 107 -0.63 -21.16 -13.64
C LYS A 107 -0.27 -22.16 -12.54
N ILE A 108 -0.49 -21.82 -11.27
CA ILE A 108 -0.17 -22.66 -10.12
C ILE A 108 -1.33 -23.66 -9.92
N PRO A 109 -1.11 -24.98 -10.12
CA PRO A 109 -2.19 -25.97 -10.04
C PRO A 109 -2.94 -25.96 -8.71
N GLU A 110 -2.23 -25.76 -7.60
CA GLU A 110 -2.72 -25.86 -6.23
C GLU A 110 -3.76 -24.79 -5.85
N ILE A 111 -3.73 -23.64 -6.54
CA ILE A 111 -4.66 -22.52 -6.30
C ILE A 111 -5.58 -22.25 -7.51
N SER A 112 -5.50 -23.10 -8.54
CA SER A 112 -6.15 -22.86 -9.83
C SER A 112 -7.67 -22.69 -9.72
N ASP A 113 -8.34 -23.47 -8.86
CA ASP A 113 -9.77 -23.33 -8.62
C ASP A 113 -10.14 -21.99 -7.98
N CYS A 114 -9.31 -21.49 -7.06
CA CYS A 114 -9.52 -20.17 -6.46
C CYS A 114 -9.30 -19.03 -7.46
N MET A 115 -8.29 -19.16 -8.32
CA MET A 115 -7.99 -18.17 -9.36
C MET A 115 -9.14 -18.01 -10.36
N LYS A 116 -9.92 -19.07 -10.64
CA LYS A 116 -11.11 -19.00 -11.53
C LYS A 116 -12.21 -18.06 -11.02
N TRP A 117 -12.29 -17.84 -9.71
CA TRP A 117 -13.28 -16.94 -9.11
C TRP A 117 -12.85 -15.48 -9.13
N ILE A 118 -11.59 -15.21 -9.45
CA ILE A 118 -11.06 -13.85 -9.52
C ILE A 118 -11.32 -13.28 -10.91
N GLU A 119 -12.19 -12.29 -10.98
CA GLU A 119 -12.38 -11.46 -12.17
C GLU A 119 -11.35 -10.32 -12.18
N PHE A 120 -10.13 -10.61 -12.64
CA PHE A 120 -9.12 -9.57 -12.75
C PHE A 120 -9.59 -8.49 -13.72
N ARG A 121 -9.57 -7.25 -13.25
CA ARG A 121 -9.83 -6.06 -14.07
C ARG A 121 -8.81 -4.98 -13.77
N TYR A 122 -8.88 -3.92 -14.54
CA TYR A 122 -8.14 -2.72 -14.22
C TYR A 122 -8.78 -2.00 -13.01
N TYR A 123 -7.98 -1.63 -12.02
CA TYR A 123 -8.37 -0.96 -10.78
C TYR A 123 -7.93 0.49 -10.78
N LYS A 124 -8.82 1.40 -10.39
CA LYS A 124 -8.51 2.83 -10.26
C LYS A 124 -7.86 3.15 -8.93
N LEU A 125 -7.17 4.28 -8.84
CA LEU A 125 -6.48 4.71 -7.60
C LEU A 125 -7.34 4.64 -6.34
N ASN A 126 -8.62 5.00 -6.45
CA ASN A 126 -9.58 5.03 -5.34
C ASN A 126 -10.08 3.64 -4.90
N GLU A 127 -9.68 2.59 -5.60
CA GLU A 127 -10.03 1.20 -5.28
C GLU A 127 -8.90 0.50 -4.51
N PHE A 128 -7.72 1.11 -4.44
CA PHE A 128 -6.61 0.57 -3.64
C PHE A 128 -6.78 0.91 -2.16
N GLY A 129 -6.46 -0.05 -1.30
CA GLY A 129 -6.07 0.24 0.06
C GLY A 129 -4.62 0.72 0.09
N ILE A 130 -4.31 1.84 0.74
CA ILE A 130 -2.93 2.33 0.84
C ILE A 130 -2.45 2.19 2.28
N SER A 131 -1.30 1.54 2.44
CA SER A 131 -0.60 1.36 3.72
C SER A 131 0.90 1.56 3.54
N PHE A 132 1.64 1.51 4.65
CA PHE A 132 3.10 1.50 4.62
C PHE A 132 3.65 0.23 5.28
N THR A 133 4.71 -0.31 4.67
CA THR A 133 5.50 -1.40 5.25
C THR A 133 6.40 -0.87 6.37
N TYR A 134 6.98 -1.76 7.17
CA TYR A 134 7.98 -1.39 8.18
C TYR A 134 9.30 -0.84 7.59
N LYS A 135 9.48 -0.96 6.27
CA LYS A 135 10.64 -0.46 5.54
C LYS A 135 10.37 0.89 4.89
N ASN A 136 9.34 1.61 5.33
CA ASN A 136 8.93 2.90 4.77
C ASN A 136 8.58 2.81 3.27
N GLN A 137 8.03 1.69 2.81
CA GLN A 137 7.55 1.54 1.43
C GLN A 137 6.04 1.72 1.38
N MET A 138 5.53 2.32 0.31
CA MET A 138 4.09 2.43 0.10
C MET A 138 3.56 1.13 -0.51
N GLU A 139 2.47 0.62 0.05
CA GLU A 139 1.82 -0.60 -0.38
C GLU A 139 0.40 -0.30 -0.87
N PHE A 140 0.12 -0.72 -2.11
CA PHE A 140 -1.19 -0.62 -2.75
C PHE A 140 -1.86 -2.00 -2.73
N ASN A 141 -2.90 -2.13 -1.92
CA ASN A 141 -3.60 -3.37 -1.63
C ASN A 141 -4.90 -3.43 -2.44
N ILE A 142 -5.23 -4.61 -2.94
CA ILE A 142 -6.58 -4.89 -3.46
C ILE A 142 -7.19 -6.07 -2.73
N ASN A 143 -8.51 -6.14 -2.78
CA ASN A 143 -9.28 -7.32 -2.39
C ASN A 143 -10.12 -7.73 -3.60
N TYR A 144 -9.94 -8.95 -4.07
CA TYR A 144 -10.64 -9.50 -5.23
C TYR A 144 -12.10 -9.83 -4.92
N GLY A 145 -12.50 -9.86 -3.65
CA GLY A 145 -13.88 -10.07 -3.23
C GLY A 145 -14.36 -11.52 -3.38
N ILE A 146 -13.43 -12.48 -3.38
CA ILE A 146 -13.76 -13.91 -3.48
C ILE A 146 -13.98 -14.54 -2.09
N GLY A 147 -14.60 -15.72 -2.08
CA GLY A 147 -14.98 -16.39 -0.83
C GLY A 147 -13.81 -16.77 0.08
N SER A 148 -14.08 -16.88 1.38
CA SER A 148 -13.08 -17.15 2.44
C SER A 148 -12.38 -18.51 2.34
N ALA A 149 -12.90 -19.44 1.53
CA ALA A 149 -12.22 -20.68 1.16
C ALA A 149 -10.94 -20.41 0.35
N CYS A 150 -10.91 -19.30 -0.39
CA CYS A 150 -9.79 -18.87 -1.23
C CYS A 150 -9.01 -17.71 -0.63
N PHE A 151 -8.99 -17.61 0.70
CA PHE A 151 -8.39 -16.50 1.44
C PHE A 151 -6.97 -16.15 0.98
N ASN A 152 -6.12 -17.16 0.71
CA ASN A 152 -4.72 -16.97 0.35
C ASN A 152 -4.49 -16.23 -0.98
N VAL A 153 -5.51 -16.15 -1.83
CA VAL A 153 -5.45 -15.43 -3.11
C VAL A 153 -6.56 -14.38 -3.22
N ASN A 154 -7.26 -14.09 -2.12
CA ASN A 154 -8.34 -13.10 -2.10
C ASN A 154 -7.83 -11.65 -2.14
N SER A 155 -6.55 -11.43 -1.85
CA SER A 155 -5.92 -10.12 -1.93
C SER A 155 -4.55 -10.24 -2.58
N SER A 156 -4.06 -9.11 -3.08
CA SER A 156 -2.71 -8.95 -3.60
C SER A 156 -2.30 -7.51 -3.34
N SER A 157 -1.00 -7.24 -3.36
CA SER A 157 -0.48 -5.91 -3.14
C SER A 157 0.72 -5.61 -4.03
N VAL A 158 0.91 -4.32 -4.32
CA VAL A 158 2.09 -3.80 -4.98
C VAL A 158 2.82 -2.90 -4.00
N ILE A 159 4.05 -3.27 -3.67
CA ILE A 159 4.93 -2.48 -2.81
C ILE A 159 5.87 -1.66 -3.71
N MET A 160 6.02 -0.38 -3.38
CA MET A 160 6.88 0.56 -4.12
C MET A 160 7.70 1.41 -3.14
N GLU A 161 8.95 1.69 -3.52
CA GLU A 161 9.79 2.62 -2.77
C GLU A 161 9.23 4.04 -2.86
N LEU A 162 9.36 4.84 -1.80
CA LEU A 162 8.86 6.23 -1.85
C LEU A 162 9.54 7.05 -2.93
N SER A 163 10.80 6.76 -3.23
CA SER A 163 11.54 7.40 -4.33
C SER A 163 10.86 7.17 -5.68
N GLU A 164 10.22 6.02 -5.89
CA GLU A 164 9.42 5.73 -7.10
C GLU A 164 8.09 6.49 -7.10
N ILE A 165 7.55 6.80 -5.91
CA ILE A 165 6.22 7.40 -5.73
C ILE A 165 6.25 8.94 -5.71
N THR A 166 7.32 9.56 -5.21
CA THR A 166 7.40 11.01 -4.96
C THR A 166 6.93 11.89 -6.12
N LYS A 167 7.27 11.53 -7.36
CA LYS A 167 6.87 12.30 -8.55
C LYS A 167 5.37 12.30 -8.85
N TYR A 168 4.60 11.40 -8.23
CA TYR A 168 3.15 11.28 -8.39
C TYR A 168 2.37 11.96 -7.26
N LEU A 169 3.03 12.46 -6.21
CA LEU A 169 2.39 13.13 -5.07
C LEU A 169 2.02 14.58 -5.43
N LYS A 170 0.99 15.12 -4.77
CA LYS A 170 0.59 16.54 -4.93
C LYS A 170 1.47 17.51 -4.16
#